data_AF-A0A418CD53-F1
#
_entry.id   AF-A0A418CD53-F1
#
_cell.length_a   1.000
_cell.length_b   1.000
_cell.length_c   1.000
_cell.angle_alpha   90.00
_cell.angle_beta   90.00
_cell.angle_gamma   90.00
#
_symmetry.space_group_name_H-M   'P 1'
#
loop_
_entity.id
_entity.type
_entity.pdbx_description
1 polymer ?
#
loop_
_entity_poly.entity_id
_entity_poly.type
_entity_poly.pdbx_seq_one_letter_code
_entity_poly.pdbx_strand_id
1 'polypeptide(L)'
;MRAKKELTKTDREAILQQLMAHLVDSKKLIRGALNKIALDFGVHRGTVQRVWKRANVDLDNTLRPCSDISSRKKNSGRNLKHANVADRLRAIPKGRRTTFRSIAAAMGIPRTTLHRYYRRGIFTKYTSSTLNNNFLTLQGCMRETICAQGSNAYKIPHIGKAKLMARGMLPEVLVVDRDVVELGFQQLDESDISAKFEELAVEVSEAMEMCDFSSQLEKLIVNDELEEDPGVELGDLLDLTHLF
;
A
#
# COMPACT_ATOMS: atom_id res chain seq x y z
N MET A 1 8.33 45.00 3.29
CA MET A 1 7.52 43.76 3.43
C MET A 1 8.39 42.65 3.99
N ARG A 2 7.90 41.90 4.98
CA ARG A 2 8.60 40.70 5.49
C ARG A 2 8.38 39.58 4.48
N ALA A 3 9.45 39.13 3.82
CA ALA A 3 9.36 38.08 2.80
C ALA A 3 8.71 36.79 3.38
N LYS A 4 7.93 36.09 2.54
CA LYS A 4 7.37 34.77 2.89
C LYS A 4 8.50 33.84 3.38
N LYS A 5 8.32 33.21 4.55
CA LYS A 5 9.33 32.31 5.13
C LYS A 5 9.58 31.07 4.26
N GLU A 6 8.52 30.50 3.69
CA GLU A 6 8.59 29.31 2.83
C GLU A 6 7.62 29.46 1.65
N LEU A 7 8.06 29.06 0.46
CA LEU A 7 7.20 28.95 -0.73
C LEU A 7 6.53 27.58 -0.73
N THR A 8 5.25 27.51 -1.12
CA THR A 8 4.56 26.24 -1.40
C THR A 8 5.09 25.59 -2.69
N LYS A 9 4.65 24.36 -3.01
CA LYS A 9 5.00 23.72 -4.30
C LYS A 9 4.41 24.52 -5.47
N THR A 10 3.13 24.88 -5.36
CA THR A 10 2.41 25.70 -6.35
C THR A 10 3.05 27.06 -6.56
N ASP A 11 3.49 27.74 -5.49
CA ASP A 11 4.18 29.03 -5.61
C ASP A 11 5.50 28.90 -6.40
N ARG A 12 6.25 27.79 -6.21
CA ARG A 12 7.49 27.54 -6.96
C ARG A 12 7.25 27.22 -8.43
N GLU A 13 6.17 26.50 -8.72
CA GLU A 13 5.73 26.17 -10.09
C GLU A 13 5.25 27.43 -10.83
N ALA A 14 4.46 28.28 -10.17
CA ALA A 14 4.01 29.55 -10.74
C ALA A 14 5.18 30.52 -11.02
N ILE A 15 6.15 30.59 -10.11
CA ILE A 15 7.39 31.34 -10.34
C ILE A 15 8.15 30.81 -11.56
N LEU A 16 8.24 29.48 -11.72
CA LEU A 16 8.91 28.90 -12.89
C LEU A 16 8.17 29.25 -14.18
N GLN A 17 6.85 29.07 -14.22
CA GLN A 17 6.03 29.35 -15.40
C GLN A 17 6.19 30.81 -15.85
N GLN A 18 6.16 31.77 -14.91
CA GLN A 18 6.39 33.18 -15.23
C GLN A 18 7.83 33.46 -15.69
N LEU A 19 8.83 32.75 -15.16
CA LEU A 19 10.21 32.87 -15.64
C LEU A 19 10.35 32.34 -17.06
N MET A 20 9.72 31.21 -17.38
CA MET A 20 9.72 30.64 -18.73
C MET A 20 9.06 31.59 -19.74
N ALA A 21 7.97 32.27 -19.36
CA ALA A 21 7.33 33.31 -20.17
C ALA A 21 8.21 34.55 -20.42
N HIS A 22 9.27 34.75 -19.62
CA HIS A 22 10.22 35.86 -19.73
C HIS A 22 11.58 35.44 -20.34
N LEU A 23 11.61 34.34 -21.10
CA LEU A 23 12.76 33.93 -21.90
C LEU A 23 12.82 34.67 -23.24
N VAL A 24 14.02 35.14 -23.60
CA VAL A 24 14.41 35.67 -24.91
C VAL A 24 15.15 34.56 -25.67
N ASP A 25 14.81 34.39 -26.94
CA ASP A 25 15.40 33.41 -27.88
C ASP A 25 15.47 31.98 -27.31
N SER A 26 14.55 31.65 -26.40
CA SER A 26 14.50 30.38 -25.68
C SER A 26 15.80 30.02 -24.93
N LYS A 27 16.66 31.01 -24.62
CA LYS A 27 17.99 30.74 -24.02
C LYS A 27 18.33 31.61 -22.81
N LYS A 28 17.80 32.83 -22.70
CA LYS A 28 18.17 33.78 -21.63
C LYS A 28 16.96 34.51 -21.07
N LEU A 29 16.95 34.74 -19.75
CA LEU A 29 15.91 35.56 -19.12
C LEU A 29 16.10 37.05 -19.46
N ILE A 30 14.99 37.76 -19.68
CA ILE A 30 14.97 39.22 -19.84
C ILE A 30 15.62 39.88 -18.62
N ARG A 31 16.42 40.93 -18.86
CA ARG A 31 17.04 41.71 -17.79
C ARG A 31 15.97 42.26 -16.83
N GLY A 32 16.12 41.98 -15.55
CA GLY A 32 15.19 42.43 -14.51
C GLY A 32 13.99 41.51 -14.25
N ALA A 33 13.77 40.45 -15.06
CA ALA A 33 12.68 39.50 -14.86
C ALA A 33 12.66 38.88 -13.45
N LEU A 34 13.85 38.51 -12.93
CA LEU A 34 14.00 37.99 -11.57
C LEU A 34 13.54 38.97 -10.48
N ASN A 35 13.75 40.28 -10.67
CA ASN A 35 13.34 41.30 -9.71
C ASN A 35 11.84 41.55 -9.77
N LYS A 36 11.28 41.57 -10.99
CA LYS A 36 9.84 41.73 -11.22
C LYS A 36 9.05 40.60 -10.54
N ILE A 37 9.40 39.35 -10.84
CA ILE A 37 8.73 38.17 -10.27
C ILE A 37 8.96 38.10 -8.75
N ALA A 38 10.13 38.56 -8.26
CA ALA A 38 10.36 38.64 -6.83
C ALA A 38 9.41 39.61 -6.11
N LEU A 39 9.09 40.75 -6.73
CA LEU A 39 8.11 41.71 -6.22
C LEU A 39 6.69 41.12 -6.25
N ASP A 40 6.31 40.50 -7.38
CA ASP A 40 4.97 39.93 -7.59
C ASP A 40 4.65 38.84 -6.55
N PHE A 41 5.64 38.02 -6.20
CA PHE A 41 5.49 36.94 -5.20
C PHE A 41 5.87 37.34 -3.76
N GLY A 42 6.32 38.58 -3.53
CA GLY A 42 6.73 39.06 -2.20
C GLY A 42 7.92 38.29 -1.60
N VAL A 43 8.87 37.86 -2.44
CA VAL A 43 10.06 37.09 -2.05
C VAL A 43 11.35 37.81 -2.42
N HIS A 44 12.46 37.41 -1.82
CA HIS A 44 13.77 37.95 -2.21
C HIS A 44 14.18 37.44 -3.61
N ARG A 45 14.80 38.31 -4.43
CA ARG A 45 15.35 37.96 -5.77
C ARG A 45 16.17 36.67 -5.77
N GLY A 46 16.99 36.46 -4.74
CA GLY A 46 17.81 35.25 -4.59
C GLY A 46 16.99 33.95 -4.43
N THR A 47 15.76 34.04 -3.93
CA THR A 47 14.84 32.89 -3.86
C THR A 47 14.34 32.51 -5.25
N VAL A 48 13.92 33.48 -6.05
CA VAL A 48 13.51 33.29 -7.46
C VAL A 48 14.68 32.74 -8.28
N GLN A 49 15.89 33.29 -8.10
CA GLN A 49 17.09 32.80 -8.76
C GLN A 49 17.41 31.34 -8.38
N ARG A 50 17.22 30.95 -7.11
CA ARG A 50 17.43 29.58 -6.66
C ARG A 50 16.41 28.61 -7.26
N VAL A 51 15.15 29.05 -7.41
CA VAL A 51 14.11 28.28 -8.12
C VAL A 51 14.52 28.07 -9.57
N TRP A 52 14.93 29.13 -10.28
CA TRP A 52 15.40 29.04 -11.67
C TRP A 52 16.57 28.08 -11.86
N LYS A 53 17.63 28.24 -11.06
CA LYS A 53 18.80 27.35 -11.11
C LYS A 53 18.45 25.91 -10.76
N ARG A 54 17.47 25.69 -9.87
CA ARG A 54 17.02 24.35 -9.49
C ARG A 54 16.22 23.69 -10.60
N ALA A 55 15.39 24.45 -11.32
CA ALA A 55 14.61 23.93 -12.42
C ALA A 55 15.48 23.33 -13.53
N ASN A 56 16.69 23.86 -13.73
CA ASN A 56 17.63 23.41 -14.76
C ASN A 56 16.91 23.19 -16.09
N VAL A 57 16.24 24.25 -16.54
CA VAL A 57 15.35 24.22 -17.70
C VAL A 57 16.17 23.86 -18.94
N ASP A 58 15.78 22.77 -19.60
CA ASP A 58 16.35 22.28 -20.84
C ASP A 58 15.23 22.25 -21.89
N LEU A 59 15.27 23.20 -22.81
CA LEU A 59 14.20 23.40 -23.79
C LEU A 59 14.31 22.46 -24.99
N ASP A 60 15.44 21.74 -25.13
CA ASP A 60 15.66 20.77 -26.20
C ASP A 60 15.09 19.37 -25.81
N ASN A 61 14.84 19.14 -24.52
CA ASN A 61 14.28 17.90 -24.00
C ASN A 61 12.75 17.90 -24.03
N THR A 62 12.16 17.28 -25.05
CA THR A 62 10.71 17.21 -25.27
C THR A 62 9.95 16.42 -24.21
N LEU A 63 10.62 15.52 -23.47
CA LEU A 63 9.97 14.66 -22.48
C LEU A 63 9.95 15.29 -21.07
N ARG A 64 11.05 15.93 -20.66
CA ARG A 64 11.17 16.57 -19.35
C ARG A 64 11.96 17.88 -19.45
N PRO A 65 11.29 18.99 -19.81
CA PRO A 65 11.94 20.28 -19.97
C PRO A 65 12.46 20.91 -18.66
N CYS A 66 12.02 20.41 -17.50
CA CYS A 66 12.36 20.95 -16.19
C CYS A 66 12.57 19.82 -15.17
N SER A 67 13.53 20.01 -14.27
CA SER A 67 13.79 19.13 -13.12
C SER A 67 12.97 19.53 -11.88
N ASP A 68 12.94 18.65 -10.87
CA ASP A 68 12.11 18.82 -9.67
C ASP A 68 12.52 20.05 -8.82
N ILE A 69 11.58 20.99 -8.68
CA ILE A 69 11.74 22.26 -7.94
C ILE A 69 11.26 22.15 -6.49
N SER A 70 10.75 20.98 -6.08
CA SER A 70 10.25 20.71 -4.73
C SER A 70 11.24 21.16 -3.64
N SER A 71 10.69 21.41 -2.44
CA SER A 71 11.54 21.70 -1.28
C SER A 71 12.46 20.50 -1.03
N ARG A 72 13.76 20.77 -0.89
CA ARG A 72 14.73 19.77 -0.46
C ARG A 72 14.75 19.59 1.06
N LYS A 73 13.93 20.34 1.80
CA LYS A 73 13.73 20.16 3.25
C LYS A 73 12.85 18.93 3.50
N LYS A 74 13.36 17.77 3.15
CA LYS A 74 12.80 16.45 3.48
C LYS A 74 13.89 15.62 4.14
N ASN A 75 13.52 14.79 5.10
CA ASN A 75 14.47 13.98 5.88
C ASN A 75 15.56 14.83 6.57
N SER A 76 15.24 16.07 6.93
CA SER A 76 16.15 16.97 7.65
C SER A 76 16.12 16.65 9.14
N GLY A 77 17.27 16.28 9.70
CA GLY A 77 17.40 16.00 11.12
C GLY A 77 18.58 15.09 11.43
N ARG A 78 18.72 14.73 12.71
CA ARG A 78 19.77 13.80 13.13
C ARG A 78 19.45 12.38 12.65
N ASN A 79 20.34 11.83 11.82
CA ASN A 79 20.24 10.45 11.36
C ASN A 79 20.26 9.46 12.52
N LEU A 80 19.64 8.29 12.30
CA LEU A 80 19.74 7.17 13.24
C LEU A 80 21.20 6.71 13.32
N LYS A 81 21.70 6.52 14.55
CA LYS A 81 23.05 6.00 14.80
C LYS A 81 23.22 4.54 14.35
N HIS A 82 22.16 3.74 14.42
CA HIS A 82 22.20 2.33 14.02
C HIS A 82 21.25 2.13 12.84
N ALA A 83 21.80 1.69 11.72
CA ALA A 83 21.03 1.25 10.56
C ALA A 83 20.46 -0.16 10.80
N ASN A 84 19.42 -0.52 10.04
CA ASN A 84 18.84 -1.87 9.96
C ASN A 84 18.44 -2.48 11.30
N VAL A 85 18.00 -1.65 12.25
CA VAL A 85 17.58 -2.10 13.59
C VAL A 85 16.45 -3.13 13.50
N ALA A 86 15.54 -2.97 12.54
CA ALA A 86 14.43 -3.90 12.33
C ALA A 86 14.91 -5.28 11.87
N ASP A 87 15.84 -5.35 10.91
CA ASP A 87 16.37 -6.62 10.41
C ASP A 87 17.21 -7.35 11.45
N ARG A 88 18.03 -6.60 12.20
CA ARG A 88 18.80 -7.14 13.33
C ARG A 88 17.88 -7.69 14.42
N LEU A 89 16.76 -7.01 14.70
CA LEU A 89 15.74 -7.51 15.62
C LEU A 89 15.09 -8.80 15.07
N ARG A 90 14.85 -8.87 13.75
CA ARG A 90 14.26 -10.04 13.08
C ARG A 90 15.17 -11.27 13.05
N ALA A 91 16.49 -11.09 13.18
CA ALA A 91 17.45 -12.18 13.29
C ALA A 91 17.50 -12.84 14.69
N ILE A 92 17.14 -12.11 15.76
CA ILE A 92 17.21 -12.62 17.14
C ILE A 92 16.11 -13.67 17.37
N PRO A 93 16.33 -14.82 18.03
CA PRO A 93 15.22 -15.75 18.34
C PRO A 93 14.10 -15.10 19.15
N LYS A 94 12.82 -15.44 18.89
CA LYS A 94 11.65 -14.78 19.52
C LYS A 94 11.74 -14.72 21.06
N GLY A 95 12.22 -15.78 21.72
CA GLY A 95 12.39 -15.82 23.18
C GLY A 95 13.36 -14.78 23.76
N ARG A 96 14.31 -14.28 22.97
CA ARG A 96 15.26 -13.22 23.37
C ARG A 96 14.76 -11.80 23.04
N ARG A 97 13.58 -11.64 22.42
CA ARG A 97 12.97 -10.34 22.08
C ARG A 97 12.01 -9.80 23.15
N THR A 98 12.01 -10.38 24.35
CA THR A 98 11.01 -10.08 25.40
C THR A 98 11.26 -8.76 26.12
N THR A 99 12.53 -8.45 26.42
CA THR A 99 12.90 -7.26 27.20
C THR A 99 13.96 -6.45 26.49
N PHE A 100 13.95 -5.12 26.69
CA PHE A 100 15.02 -4.27 26.16
C PHE A 100 16.40 -4.64 26.69
N ARG A 101 16.50 -5.28 27.87
CA ARG A 101 17.78 -5.78 28.41
C ARG A 101 18.29 -6.94 27.53
N SER A 102 17.45 -7.93 27.27
CA SER A 102 17.80 -9.08 26.42
C SER A 102 18.13 -8.65 24.99
N ILE A 103 17.30 -7.77 24.41
CA ILE A 103 17.53 -7.20 23.08
C ILE A 103 18.85 -6.40 23.02
N ALA A 104 19.14 -5.61 24.06
CA ALA A 104 20.39 -4.84 24.14
C ALA A 104 21.62 -5.75 24.13
N ALA A 105 21.60 -6.81 24.93
CA ALA A 105 22.68 -7.80 24.96
C ALA A 105 22.84 -8.51 23.60
N ALA A 106 21.74 -8.87 22.96
CA ALA A 106 21.76 -9.56 21.67
C ALA A 106 22.22 -8.68 20.48
N MET A 107 21.88 -7.38 20.49
CA MET A 107 22.26 -6.45 19.41
C MET A 107 23.52 -5.63 19.72
N GLY A 108 24.07 -5.68 20.92
CA GLY A 108 25.16 -4.77 21.33
C GLY A 108 24.78 -3.28 21.24
N ILE A 109 23.49 -2.96 21.35
CA ILE A 109 22.99 -1.57 21.34
C ILE A 109 22.59 -1.22 22.77
N PRO A 110 22.98 -0.04 23.31
CA PRO A 110 22.56 0.39 24.63
C PRO A 110 21.03 0.40 24.79
N ARG A 111 20.54 -0.08 25.93
CA ARG A 111 19.12 -0.14 26.27
C ARG A 111 18.41 1.21 26.10
N THR A 112 19.08 2.31 26.42
CA THR A 112 18.56 3.68 26.28
C THR A 112 18.33 4.06 24.81
N THR A 113 19.21 3.63 23.91
CA THR A 113 19.06 3.83 22.46
C THR A 113 17.91 3.01 21.91
N LEU A 114 17.76 1.75 22.35
CA LEU A 114 16.61 0.92 21.97
C LEU A 114 15.29 1.49 22.45
N HIS A 115 15.23 2.00 23.68
CA HIS A 115 14.03 2.65 24.20
C HIS A 115 13.65 3.89 23.38
N ARG A 116 14.64 4.69 22.98
CA ARG A 116 14.45 5.84 22.08
C ARG A 116 13.92 5.40 20.72
N TYR A 117 14.41 4.29 20.18
CA TYR A 117 13.97 3.78 18.89
C TYR A 117 12.55 3.22 18.93
N TYR A 118 12.19 2.52 20.00
CA TYR A 118 10.82 2.11 20.27
C TYR A 118 9.86 3.31 20.33
N ARG A 119 10.22 4.37 21.07
CA ARG A 119 9.41 5.62 21.14
C ARG A 119 9.26 6.33 19.80
N ARG A 120 10.21 6.15 18.88
CA ARG A 120 10.15 6.68 17.50
C ARG A 120 9.38 5.78 16.53
N GLY A 121 8.89 4.62 16.96
CA GLY A 121 8.17 3.68 16.10
C GLY A 121 9.06 2.88 15.14
N ILE A 122 10.39 2.83 15.36
CA ILE A 122 11.31 2.08 14.49
C ILE A 122 11.07 0.56 14.60
N PHE A 123 10.67 0.09 15.77
CA PHE A 123 10.23 -1.27 16.00
C PHE A 123 9.21 -1.31 17.13
N THR A 124 8.34 -2.32 17.11
CA THR A 124 7.31 -2.55 18.12
C THR A 124 7.76 -3.60 19.12
N LYS A 125 7.19 -3.53 20.33
CA LYS A 125 7.40 -4.53 21.39
C LYS A 125 6.05 -5.19 21.67
N TYR A 126 6.01 -6.51 21.60
CA TYR A 126 4.87 -7.28 22.07
C TYR A 126 5.04 -7.54 23.57
N THR A 127 4.15 -6.97 24.37
CA THR A 127 4.06 -7.28 25.80
C THR A 127 3.00 -8.36 26.02
N SER A 128 3.04 -9.06 27.15
CA SER A 128 2.00 -10.04 27.51
C SER A 128 0.61 -9.41 27.44
N SER A 129 0.48 -8.15 27.90
CA SER A 129 -0.76 -7.37 27.79
C SER A 129 -1.21 -7.15 26.33
N THR A 130 -0.28 -6.84 25.42
CA THR A 130 -0.58 -6.69 23.99
C THR A 130 -1.04 -8.01 23.38
N LEU A 131 -0.37 -9.11 23.70
CA LEU A 131 -0.73 -10.43 23.21
C LEU A 131 -2.10 -10.87 23.75
N ASN A 132 -2.37 -10.66 25.04
CA ASN A 132 -3.66 -10.95 25.64
C ASN A 132 -4.78 -10.16 24.96
N ASN A 133 -4.56 -8.87 24.70
CA ASN A 133 -5.52 -8.04 23.98
C ASN A 133 -5.81 -8.56 22.57
N ASN A 134 -4.82 -9.10 21.87
CA ASN A 134 -5.02 -9.70 20.54
C ASN A 134 -5.81 -11.01 20.65
N PHE A 135 -5.49 -11.85 21.63
CA PHE A 135 -6.19 -13.11 21.87
C PHE A 135 -7.66 -12.91 22.22
N LEU A 136 -7.99 -11.94 23.08
CA LEU A 136 -9.38 -11.60 23.39
C LEU A 136 -10.15 -11.05 22.18
N THR A 137 -9.49 -10.29 21.30
CA THR A 137 -10.13 -9.89 20.05
C THR A 137 -10.36 -11.07 19.13
N LEU A 138 -9.41 -12.00 19.04
CA LEU A 138 -9.57 -13.21 18.23
C LEU A 138 -10.75 -14.05 18.73
N GLN A 139 -10.85 -14.28 20.05
CA GLN A 139 -12.00 -14.97 20.65
C GLN A 139 -13.32 -14.28 20.31
N GLY A 140 -13.36 -12.95 20.41
CA GLY A 140 -14.54 -12.16 20.05
C GLY A 140 -14.89 -12.33 18.57
N CYS A 141 -13.91 -12.23 17.67
CA CYS A 141 -14.10 -12.46 16.25
C CYS A 141 -14.62 -13.87 15.95
N MET A 142 -14.05 -14.91 16.56
CA MET A 142 -14.49 -16.29 16.36
C MET A 142 -15.97 -16.49 16.75
N ARG A 143 -16.41 -15.86 17.83
CA ARG A 143 -17.82 -15.86 18.22
C ARG A 143 -18.70 -15.20 17.15
N GLU A 144 -18.31 -14.03 16.64
CA GLU A 144 -19.08 -13.36 15.58
C GLU A 144 -19.08 -14.15 14.27
N THR A 145 -17.99 -14.85 13.94
CA THR A 145 -17.93 -15.73 12.77
C THR A 145 -18.97 -16.84 12.83
N ILE A 146 -19.20 -17.42 14.02
CA ILE A 146 -20.25 -18.42 14.22
C ILE A 146 -21.63 -17.78 14.01
N CYS A 147 -21.87 -16.60 14.59
CA CYS A 147 -23.13 -15.86 14.39
C CYS A 147 -23.36 -15.47 12.92
N ALA A 148 -22.28 -15.22 12.16
CA ALA A 148 -22.30 -14.85 10.75
C ALA A 148 -22.20 -16.05 9.80
N GLN A 149 -22.39 -17.28 10.29
CA GLN A 149 -22.41 -18.51 9.47
C GLN A 149 -21.11 -18.71 8.67
N GLY A 150 -19.96 -18.44 9.28
CA GLY A 150 -18.65 -18.53 8.62
C GLY A 150 -18.28 -17.31 7.77
N SER A 151 -19.17 -16.33 7.60
CA SER A 151 -18.88 -15.09 6.88
C SER A 151 -17.97 -14.15 7.68
N ASN A 152 -17.19 -13.34 6.96
CA ASN A 152 -16.40 -12.25 7.53
C ASN A 152 -17.18 -10.90 7.57
N ALA A 153 -18.46 -10.92 7.22
CA ALA A 153 -19.32 -9.74 7.16
C ALA A 153 -19.85 -9.31 8.55
N TYR A 154 -18.95 -9.13 9.52
CA TYR A 154 -19.28 -8.65 10.87
C TYR A 154 -18.37 -7.51 11.32
N LYS A 155 -18.85 -6.71 12.28
CA LYS A 155 -18.05 -5.66 12.90
C LYS A 155 -17.17 -6.29 13.98
N ILE A 156 -15.88 -5.94 13.99
CA ILE A 156 -14.94 -6.41 15.02
C ILE A 156 -15.47 -6.01 16.41
N PRO A 157 -15.68 -6.97 17.34
CA PRO A 157 -16.15 -6.64 18.68
C PRO A 157 -15.16 -5.80 19.48
N HIS A 158 -15.59 -4.65 19.96
CA HIS A 158 -14.79 -3.74 20.78
C HIS A 158 -15.25 -3.77 22.25
N ILE A 159 -14.76 -4.71 23.05
CA ILE A 159 -15.13 -4.87 24.48
C ILE A 159 -14.48 -3.84 25.43
N GLY A 160 -13.85 -2.78 24.90
CA GLY A 160 -13.19 -1.77 25.74
C GLY A 160 -12.04 -2.30 26.59
N LYS A 161 -11.21 -3.20 26.03
CA LYS A 161 -10.13 -3.94 26.73
C LYS A 161 -9.25 -3.07 27.64
N ALA A 162 -8.83 -1.90 27.17
CA ALA A 162 -8.00 -0.98 27.95
C ALA A 162 -8.71 -0.46 29.22
N LYS A 163 -10.01 -0.16 29.12
CA LYS A 163 -10.85 0.30 30.23
C LYS A 163 -11.05 -0.81 31.26
N LEU A 164 -11.30 -2.04 30.80
CA LEU A 164 -11.44 -3.21 31.68
C LEU A 164 -10.12 -3.56 32.38
N MET A 165 -9.00 -3.52 31.64
CA MET A 165 -7.67 -3.76 32.20
C MET A 165 -7.32 -2.73 33.29
N ALA A 166 -7.61 -1.45 33.06
CA ALA A 166 -7.36 -0.40 34.04
C ALA A 166 -8.17 -0.58 35.34
N ARG A 167 -9.31 -1.28 35.28
CA ARG A 167 -10.16 -1.61 36.44
C ARG A 167 -9.84 -2.98 37.07
N GLY A 168 -8.89 -3.74 36.50
CA GLY A 168 -8.61 -5.11 36.94
C GLY A 168 -9.73 -6.11 36.63
N MET A 169 -10.63 -5.78 35.70
CA MET A 169 -11.81 -6.58 35.35
C MET A 169 -11.74 -7.17 33.94
N LEU A 170 -10.56 -7.19 33.31
CA LEU A 170 -10.41 -7.78 31.97
C LEU A 170 -10.42 -9.31 32.10
N PRO A 171 -11.37 -10.03 31.47
CA PRO A 171 -11.38 -11.49 31.48
C PRO A 171 -10.14 -12.04 30.76
N GLU A 172 -9.66 -13.20 31.20
CA GLU A 172 -8.61 -13.95 30.48
C GLU A 172 -9.19 -14.73 29.29
N VAL A 173 -10.45 -15.14 29.39
CA VAL A 173 -11.21 -15.85 28.36
C VAL A 173 -12.61 -15.24 28.27
N LEU A 174 -13.09 -15.02 27.04
CA LEU A 174 -14.44 -14.56 26.76
C LEU A 174 -15.41 -15.73 26.83
N VAL A 175 -16.50 -15.53 27.56
CA VAL A 175 -17.60 -16.50 27.61
C VAL A 175 -18.34 -16.46 26.27
N VAL A 176 -18.68 -17.63 25.76
CA VAL A 176 -19.52 -17.83 24.57
C VAL A 176 -20.84 -18.41 25.04
N ASP A 177 -21.94 -17.80 24.62
CA ASP A 177 -23.28 -18.27 24.97
C ASP A 177 -23.55 -19.63 24.32
N ARG A 178 -24.22 -20.51 25.06
CA ARG A 178 -24.50 -21.89 24.62
C ARG A 178 -25.28 -21.91 23.32
N ASP A 179 -26.26 -21.03 23.18
CA ASP A 179 -27.12 -20.91 22.00
C ASP A 179 -26.32 -20.62 20.72
N VAL A 180 -25.23 -19.85 20.82
CA VAL A 180 -24.34 -19.56 19.68
C VAL A 180 -23.61 -20.81 19.24
N VAL A 181 -23.16 -21.63 20.19
CA VAL A 181 -22.47 -22.89 19.90
C VAL A 181 -23.43 -23.90 19.27
N GLU A 182 -24.64 -24.02 19.81
CA GLU A 182 -25.68 -24.92 19.28
C GLU A 182 -26.09 -24.52 17.86
N LEU A 183 -26.28 -23.22 17.60
CA LEU A 183 -26.54 -22.70 16.27
C LEU A 183 -25.40 -23.00 15.28
N GLY A 184 -24.14 -22.93 15.74
CA GLY A 184 -22.99 -23.32 14.94
C GLY A 184 -22.98 -24.81 14.59
N PHE A 185 -23.29 -25.69 15.54
CA PHE A 185 -23.39 -27.13 15.27
C PHE A 185 -24.51 -27.45 14.29
N GLN A 186 -25.69 -26.86 14.48
CA GLN A 186 -26.82 -27.07 13.58
C GLN A 186 -26.46 -26.69 12.13
N GLN A 187 -25.75 -25.57 11.92
CA GLN A 187 -25.30 -25.17 10.59
C GLN A 187 -24.30 -26.15 9.96
N LEU A 188 -23.41 -26.72 10.78
CA LEU A 188 -22.46 -27.72 10.31
C LEU A 188 -23.18 -29.02 9.93
N ASP A 189 -24.20 -29.41 10.69
CA ASP A 189 -25.00 -30.62 10.42
C ASP A 189 -25.88 -30.45 9.16
N GLU A 190 -26.41 -29.25 8.90
CA GLU A 190 -27.20 -28.93 7.70
C GLU A 190 -26.34 -28.84 6.43
N SER A 191 -25.03 -28.64 6.55
CA SER A 191 -24.13 -28.44 5.43
C SER A 191 -23.66 -29.76 4.81
N ASP A 192 -24.17 -30.10 3.62
CA ASP A 192 -23.63 -31.21 2.82
C ASP A 192 -22.31 -30.81 2.14
N ILE A 193 -21.20 -31.16 2.79
CA ILE A 193 -19.84 -30.88 2.30
C ILE A 193 -19.58 -31.60 0.96
N SER A 194 -20.16 -32.79 0.74
CA SER A 194 -19.94 -33.55 -0.49
C SER A 194 -20.56 -32.82 -1.68
N ALA A 195 -21.82 -32.40 -1.54
CA ALA A 195 -22.51 -31.62 -2.56
C ALA A 195 -21.78 -30.31 -2.88
N LYS A 196 -21.25 -29.62 -1.85
CA LYS A 196 -20.46 -28.39 -2.03
C LYS A 196 -19.15 -28.61 -2.76
N PHE A 197 -18.49 -29.75 -2.51
CA PHE A 197 -17.25 -30.10 -3.22
C PHE A 197 -17.52 -30.44 -4.69
N GLU A 198 -18.62 -31.13 -4.97
CA GLU A 198 -19.07 -31.41 -6.34
C GLU A 198 -19.42 -30.12 -7.10
N GLU A 199 -20.18 -29.20 -6.50
CA GLU A 199 -20.50 -27.89 -7.06
C GLU A 199 -19.21 -27.11 -7.40
N LEU A 200 -18.26 -27.05 -6.47
CA LEU A 200 -16.96 -26.40 -6.69
C LEU A 200 -16.15 -27.07 -7.79
N ALA A 201 -16.20 -28.40 -7.90
CA ALA A 201 -15.48 -29.14 -8.95
C ALA A 201 -16.04 -28.80 -10.35
N VAL A 202 -17.36 -28.65 -10.48
CA VAL A 202 -18.00 -28.20 -11.72
C VAL A 202 -17.57 -26.78 -12.05
N GLU A 203 -17.65 -25.83 -11.10
CA GLU A 203 -17.23 -24.45 -11.32
C GLU A 203 -15.76 -24.35 -11.76
N VAL A 204 -14.88 -25.13 -11.14
CA VAL A 204 -13.45 -25.16 -11.51
C VAL A 204 -13.25 -25.72 -12.91
N SER A 205 -14.00 -26.77 -13.29
CA SER A 205 -13.94 -27.33 -14.65
C SER A 205 -14.38 -26.31 -15.69
N GLU A 206 -15.51 -25.63 -15.47
CA GLU A 206 -16.02 -24.57 -16.36
C GLU A 206 -15.02 -23.41 -16.49
N ALA A 207 -14.39 -23.01 -15.38
CA ALA A 207 -13.36 -21.98 -15.41
C ALA A 207 -12.11 -22.42 -16.20
N MET A 208 -11.72 -23.69 -16.10
CA MET A 208 -10.61 -24.26 -16.88
C MET A 208 -10.94 -24.28 -18.38
N GLU A 209 -12.15 -24.71 -18.77
CA GLU A 209 -12.61 -24.68 -20.15
C GLU A 209 -12.62 -23.25 -20.73
N MET A 210 -13.06 -22.27 -19.93
CA MET A 210 -13.04 -20.86 -20.34
C MET A 210 -11.61 -20.33 -20.52
N CYS A 211 -10.66 -20.73 -19.66
CA CYS A 211 -9.25 -20.40 -19.83
C CYS A 211 -8.65 -21.02 -21.10
N ASP A 212 -9.01 -22.27 -21.43
CA ASP A 212 -8.55 -22.94 -22.64
C ASP A 212 -9.11 -22.25 -23.90
N PHE A 213 -10.39 -21.90 -23.90
CA PHE A 213 -11.01 -21.13 -24.98
C PHE A 213 -10.33 -19.77 -25.17
N SER A 214 -10.11 -19.03 -24.08
CA SER A 214 -9.39 -17.75 -24.13
C SER A 214 -7.98 -17.90 -24.69
N SER A 215 -7.27 -18.97 -24.32
CA SER A 215 -5.91 -19.25 -24.81
C SER A 215 -5.88 -19.61 -26.30
N GLN A 216 -6.92 -20.30 -26.80
CA GLN A 216 -7.06 -20.59 -28.23
C GLN A 216 -7.35 -19.31 -29.03
N LEU A 217 -8.22 -18.45 -28.53
CA LEU A 217 -8.54 -17.17 -29.17
C LEU A 217 -7.31 -16.26 -29.26
N GLU A 218 -6.47 -16.22 -28.22
CA GLU A 218 -5.20 -15.49 -28.24
C GLU A 218 -4.25 -16.00 -29.34
N LYS A 219 -4.14 -17.33 -29.54
CA LYS A 219 -3.33 -17.91 -30.61
C LYS A 219 -3.82 -17.52 -32.01
N LEU A 220 -5.14 -17.44 -32.21
CA LEU A 220 -5.72 -17.02 -33.48
C LEU A 220 -5.46 -15.54 -33.77
N ILE A 221 -5.48 -14.67 -32.74
CA ILE A 221 -5.12 -13.24 -32.88
C ILE A 221 -3.63 -13.06 -33.21
N VAL A 222 -2.76 -13.92 -32.72
CA VAL A 222 -1.31 -13.86 -33.01
C VAL A 222 -0.99 -14.32 -34.43
N ASN A 223 -1.88 -15.11 -35.06
CA ASN A 223 -1.71 -15.66 -36.40
C ASN A 223 -2.41 -14.84 -37.50
N ASP A 224 -2.43 -13.51 -37.38
CA ASP A 224 -2.93 -12.58 -38.42
C ASP A 224 -1.99 -12.50 -39.66
N GLU A 225 -1.41 -13.64 -40.06
CA GLU A 225 -0.95 -13.88 -41.43
C GLU A 225 -2.13 -14.56 -42.16
N LEU A 226 -3.03 -13.74 -42.69
CA LEU A 226 -3.99 -14.15 -43.71
C LEU A 226 -3.19 -14.57 -44.96
N GLU A 227 -2.78 -15.84 -45.04
CA GLU A 227 -2.64 -16.47 -46.34
C GLU A 227 -4.05 -16.79 -46.84
N GLU A 228 -4.56 -15.96 -47.75
CA GLU A 228 -5.68 -16.35 -48.61
C GLU A 228 -5.27 -17.62 -49.38
N ASP A 229 -5.58 -18.79 -48.83
CA ASP A 229 -5.54 -20.04 -49.59
C ASP A 229 -6.82 -20.11 -50.44
N PRO A 230 -6.75 -19.98 -51.78
CA PRO A 230 -7.94 -19.96 -52.65
C PRO A 230 -8.63 -21.34 -52.77
N GLY A 231 -8.27 -22.32 -51.94
CA GLY A 231 -8.68 -23.71 -52.09
C GLY A 231 -9.76 -24.24 -51.14
N VAL A 232 -10.24 -23.48 -50.14
CA VAL A 232 -11.18 -24.03 -49.13
C VAL A 232 -12.59 -23.46 -49.33
N GLU A 233 -13.44 -24.22 -50.01
CA GLU A 233 -14.87 -23.93 -50.12
C GLU A 233 -15.52 -23.95 -48.73
N LEU A 234 -16.19 -22.85 -48.38
CA LEU A 234 -16.98 -22.65 -47.14
C LEU A 234 -18.04 -23.74 -46.87
N GLY A 235 -18.32 -24.63 -47.84
CA GLY A 235 -19.20 -25.78 -47.67
C GLY A 235 -18.63 -26.89 -46.79
N ASP A 236 -17.30 -27.09 -46.80
CA ASP A 236 -16.65 -28.17 -46.05
C ASP A 236 -16.47 -27.85 -44.57
N LEU A 237 -16.50 -26.55 -44.20
CA LEU A 237 -16.34 -26.11 -42.82
C LEU A 237 -17.65 -26.14 -42.00
N LEU A 238 -18.80 -26.22 -42.67
CA LEU A 238 -20.12 -26.15 -42.02
C LEU A 238 -20.91 -27.45 -41.99
N ASP A 239 -20.30 -28.59 -42.37
CA ASP A 239 -20.85 -29.96 -42.33
C ASP A 239 -22.40 -30.02 -42.32
N LEU A 240 -23.00 -29.45 -43.36
CA LEU A 240 -24.46 -29.48 -43.58
C LEU A 240 -24.90 -30.81 -44.22
N THR A 241 -24.03 -31.83 -44.22
CA THR A 241 -24.30 -33.13 -44.86
C THR A 241 -25.20 -34.05 -44.02
N HIS A 242 -25.59 -33.64 -42.82
CA HIS A 242 -26.56 -34.35 -41.97
C HIS A 242 -27.95 -33.68 -41.88
N LEU A 243 -28.25 -32.70 -42.73
CA LEU A 243 -29.58 -32.05 -42.79
C LEU A 243 -30.27 -32.28 -44.15
N PHE A 244 -30.45 -33.56 -44.52
CA PHE A 244 -31.56 -34.04 -45.34
C PHE A 244 -31.95 -35.46 -44.91
#